data_AF-A0A2V8DAC2-F1
#
_entry.id   AF-A0A2V8DAC2-F1
#
_cell.length_a   1.000
_cell.length_b   1.000
_cell.length_c   1.000
_cell.angle_alpha   90.00
_cell.angle_beta   90.00
_cell.angle_gamma   90.00
#
_symmetry.space_group_name_H-M   'P 1'
#
loop_
_entity.id
_entity.type
_entity.pdbx_description
1 polymer ?
#
loop_
_entity_poly.entity_id
_entity_poly.type
_entity_poly.pdbx_seq_one_letter_code
_entity_poly.pdbx_strand_id
1 'polypeptide(L)'
;MAPSPMRETSSPLLGLMLTLDVRSILQMASEIDPPRSRRDDAHRSISFEALDATLLDALVRLVNLLDEPTLVPRLAPLIHQEITIRLLTGPHGPHLRHLVIAGSPGQQIAKVVAWLKQHFAQPLQGDDLADRAHMSPSTFRQHFRALTGVSPLQYQKQLRLQEARQLMLNENLDAGGAAVSVGYESASQFSREYSRLFGAPPQRDVTRMRLAPVARPADLRRTIARSTARGTGPSHRSTRPSIVSR
;
A
#
# COMPACT_ATOMS: atom_id res chain seq x y z
N MET A 1 23.19 11.35 25.13
CA MET A 1 21.80 10.91 25.32
C MET A 1 21.60 9.67 24.45
N ALA A 2 21.68 8.49 25.05
CA ALA A 2 21.53 7.22 24.34
C ALA A 2 20.08 7.05 23.86
N PRO A 3 19.83 6.45 22.67
CA PRO A 3 18.47 6.13 22.25
C PRO A 3 17.88 5.14 23.25
N SER A 4 16.75 5.54 23.85
CA SER A 4 15.98 4.68 24.75
C SER A 4 15.52 3.43 23.99
N PRO A 5 15.56 2.23 24.60
CA PRO A 5 15.11 1.02 23.96
C PRO A 5 13.61 1.13 23.67
N MET A 6 13.23 1.07 22.40
CA MET A 6 11.86 0.77 21.98
C MET A 6 11.44 -0.50 22.72
N ARG A 7 10.55 -0.37 23.70
CA ARG A 7 9.92 -1.53 24.33
C ARG A 7 9.17 -2.28 23.24
N GLU A 8 9.70 -3.43 22.85
CA GLU A 8 8.99 -4.49 22.13
C GLU A 8 7.80 -4.92 22.98
N THR A 9 6.70 -4.20 22.84
CA THR A 9 5.41 -4.68 23.28
C THR A 9 4.86 -5.40 22.06
N SER A 10 5.05 -6.72 22.03
CA SER A 10 4.59 -7.66 21.00
C SER A 10 3.05 -7.77 20.96
N SER A 11 2.37 -6.62 20.90
CA SER A 11 0.95 -6.58 20.60
C SER A 11 0.79 -6.81 19.09
N PRO A 12 -0.10 -7.70 18.65
CA PRO A 12 -0.34 -7.91 17.24
C PRO A 12 -0.76 -6.59 16.58
N LEU A 13 -0.04 -6.19 15.54
CA LEU A 13 -0.38 -5.04 14.72
C LEU A 13 -1.43 -5.45 13.70
N LEU A 14 -2.45 -4.60 13.55
CA LEU A 14 -3.48 -4.78 12.56
C LEU A 14 -3.38 -3.70 11.49
N GLY A 15 -3.23 -4.13 10.24
CA GLY A 15 -3.28 -3.26 9.07
C GLY A 15 -4.57 -3.47 8.29
N LEU A 16 -5.10 -2.39 7.72
CA LEU A 16 -6.18 -2.43 6.73
C LEU A 16 -5.64 -1.90 5.41
N MET A 17 -5.86 -2.64 4.33
CA MET A 17 -5.53 -2.21 2.97
C MET A 17 -6.83 -2.03 2.19
N LEU A 18 -7.11 -0.80 1.80
CA LEU A 18 -8.25 -0.46 0.94
C LEU A 18 -7.75 -0.16 -0.47
N THR A 19 -8.25 -0.90 -1.45
CA THR A 19 -7.97 -0.62 -2.86
C THR A 19 -9.01 0.35 -3.41
N LEU A 20 -8.54 1.45 -4.00
CA LEU A 20 -9.41 2.43 -4.65
C LEU A 20 -9.43 2.21 -6.16
N ASP A 21 -10.61 2.33 -6.75
CA ASP A 21 -10.79 2.23 -8.19
C ASP A 21 -10.43 3.54 -8.88
N VAL A 22 -9.54 3.47 -9.87
CA VAL A 22 -9.02 4.64 -10.59
C VAL A 22 -10.13 5.38 -11.35
N ARG A 23 -11.13 4.66 -11.88
CA ARG A 23 -12.23 5.30 -12.63
C ARG A 23 -13.11 6.11 -11.69
N SER A 24 -13.39 5.56 -10.51
CA SER A 24 -14.13 6.24 -9.45
C SER A 24 -13.39 7.49 -8.98
N ILE A 25 -12.07 7.40 -8.76
CA ILE A 25 -11.26 8.58 -8.40
C ILE A 25 -11.29 9.64 -9.52
N LEU A 26 -11.17 9.23 -10.79
CA LEU A 26 -11.25 10.13 -11.95
C LEU A 26 -12.57 10.90 -11.98
N GLN A 27 -13.69 10.18 -11.85
CA GLN A 27 -15.02 10.76 -11.87
C GLN A 27 -15.18 11.80 -10.75
N MET A 28 -14.88 11.41 -9.51
CA MET A 28 -15.01 12.30 -8.35
C MET A 28 -14.03 13.48 -8.43
N ALA A 29 -12.82 13.28 -8.93
CA ALA A 29 -11.85 14.37 -9.11
C ALA A 29 -12.28 15.38 -10.18
N SER A 30 -13.09 14.97 -11.17
CA SER A 30 -13.64 15.88 -12.19
C SER A 30 -14.81 16.73 -11.68
N GLU A 31 -15.52 16.25 -10.66
CA GLU A 31 -16.66 16.93 -10.03
C GLU A 31 -16.23 17.89 -8.90
N ILE A 32 -15.03 17.68 -8.33
CA ILE A 32 -14.47 18.50 -7.25
C ILE A 32 -13.54 19.57 -7.83
N ASP A 33 -13.95 20.84 -7.71
CA ASP A 33 -13.16 21.99 -8.17
C ASP A 33 -11.77 22.00 -7.49
N PRO A 34 -10.65 21.94 -8.25
CA PRO A 34 -9.35 21.72 -7.65
C PRO A 34 -8.83 23.00 -6.97
N PRO A 35 -8.33 22.94 -5.72
CA PRO A 35 -7.37 23.96 -5.26
C PRO A 35 -6.16 23.91 -6.19
N ARG A 36 -5.67 25.09 -6.62
CA ARG A 36 -4.55 25.21 -7.57
C ARG A 36 -3.35 24.40 -7.09
N SER A 37 -3.02 23.32 -7.80
CA SER A 37 -1.86 22.48 -7.53
C SER A 37 -0.57 23.28 -7.67
N ARG A 38 0.33 23.13 -6.70
CA ARG A 38 1.65 23.79 -6.72
C ARG A 38 2.59 22.89 -7.51
N ARG A 39 3.44 23.46 -8.37
CA ARG A 39 4.36 22.70 -9.26
C ARG A 39 5.36 21.78 -8.52
N ASP A 40 5.48 21.90 -7.19
CA ASP A 40 6.43 21.18 -6.34
C ASP A 40 5.94 19.83 -5.79
N ASP A 41 4.73 19.37 -6.14
CA ASP A 41 4.18 18.06 -5.71
C ASP A 41 4.83 16.87 -6.46
N ALA A 42 6.16 16.86 -6.49
CA ALA A 42 6.97 15.91 -7.22
C ALA A 42 6.80 14.48 -6.70
N HIS A 43 6.15 13.65 -7.52
CA HIS A 43 6.51 12.25 -7.79
C HIS A 43 6.75 11.30 -6.60
N ARG A 44 5.96 11.40 -5.52
CA ARG A 44 5.96 10.37 -4.47
C ARG A 44 4.80 9.40 -4.66
N SER A 45 5.13 8.13 -4.86
CA SER A 45 4.17 7.03 -4.97
C SER A 45 3.64 6.53 -3.63
N ILE A 46 4.23 6.99 -2.53
CA ILE A 46 3.77 6.75 -1.17
C ILE A 46 3.74 8.10 -0.44
N SER A 47 2.60 8.43 0.16
CA SER A 47 2.44 9.54 1.10
C SER A 47 2.12 8.99 2.48
N PHE A 48 2.67 9.61 3.51
CA PHE A 48 2.42 9.27 4.91
C PHE A 48 1.81 10.48 5.58
N GLU A 49 0.59 10.33 6.09
CA GLU A 49 -0.13 11.38 6.77
C GLU A 49 -0.76 10.84 8.05
N ALA A 50 -0.98 11.74 9.01
CA ALA A 50 -1.78 11.41 10.18
C ALA A 50 -3.24 11.21 9.74
N LEU A 51 -3.83 10.10 10.16
CA LEU A 51 -5.22 9.80 9.85
C LEU A 51 -6.12 10.78 10.62
N ASP A 52 -6.91 11.58 9.89
CA ASP A 52 -7.89 12.45 10.52
C ASP A 52 -9.10 11.65 11.06
N ALA A 53 -9.79 12.22 12.05
CA ALA A 53 -10.89 11.55 12.74
C ALA A 53 -12.06 11.19 11.81
N THR A 54 -12.27 11.96 10.74
CA THR A 54 -13.41 11.77 9.84
C THR A 54 -13.15 10.67 8.81
N LEU A 55 -11.91 10.55 8.33
CA LEU A 55 -11.48 9.44 7.49
C LEU A 55 -11.42 8.14 8.31
N LEU A 56 -10.98 8.21 9.57
CA LEU A 56 -11.03 7.07 10.49
C LEU A 56 -12.48 6.59 10.70
N ASP A 57 -13.43 7.49 10.95
CA ASP A 57 -14.84 7.13 11.12
C ASP A 57 -15.40 6.39 9.90
N ALA A 58 -15.12 6.88 8.68
CA ALA A 58 -15.55 6.21 7.46
C ALA A 58 -14.93 4.81 7.30
N LEU A 59 -13.65 4.64 7.63
CA LEU A 59 -13.00 3.33 7.63
C LEU A 59 -13.60 2.37 8.67
N VAL A 60 -13.91 2.86 9.87
CA VAL A 60 -14.57 2.06 10.91
C VAL A 60 -15.97 1.64 10.49
N ARG A 61 -16.76 2.54 9.89
CA ARG A 61 -18.08 2.19 9.33
C ARG A 61 -17.97 1.11 8.24
N LEU A 62 -16.98 1.19 7.36
CA LEU A 62 -16.75 0.18 6.33
C LEU A 62 -16.44 -1.20 6.94
N VAL A 63 -15.61 -1.25 7.99
CA VAL A 63 -15.29 -2.49 8.68
C VAL A 63 -16.49 -3.04 9.44
N ASN A 64 -17.27 -2.18 10.12
CA ASN A 64 -18.46 -2.60 10.84
C ASN A 64 -19.55 -3.15 9.91
N LEU A 65 -19.61 -2.69 8.66
CA LEU A 65 -20.56 -3.18 7.65
C LEU A 65 -20.38 -4.68 7.35
N LEU A 66 -19.22 -5.27 7.67
CA LEU A 66 -19.01 -6.72 7.57
C LEU A 66 -19.95 -7.53 8.47
N ASP A 67 -20.55 -6.90 9.49
CA ASP A 67 -21.52 -7.53 10.39
C ASP A 67 -22.95 -7.49 9.84
N GLU A 68 -23.18 -6.71 8.78
CA GLU A 68 -24.48 -6.51 8.13
C GLU A 68 -24.39 -6.85 6.63
N PRO A 69 -24.15 -8.13 6.27
CA PRO A 69 -23.82 -8.55 4.90
C PRO A 69 -24.92 -8.23 3.87
N THR A 70 -26.17 -8.13 4.31
CA THR A 70 -27.31 -7.74 3.46
C THR A 70 -27.23 -6.28 3.01
N LEU A 71 -26.58 -5.42 3.80
CA LEU A 71 -26.42 -3.99 3.50
C LEU A 71 -25.15 -3.70 2.71
N VAL A 72 -24.15 -4.60 2.74
CA VAL A 72 -22.86 -4.45 2.04
C VAL A 72 -23.01 -3.98 0.58
N PRO A 73 -23.85 -4.60 -0.27
CA PRO A 73 -23.93 -4.21 -1.68
C PRO A 73 -24.43 -2.78 -1.90
N ARG A 74 -25.14 -2.19 -0.93
CA ARG A 74 -25.72 -0.85 -1.03
C ARG A 74 -24.90 0.21 -0.29
N LEU A 75 -24.40 -0.12 0.91
CA LEU A 75 -23.70 0.84 1.75
C LEU A 75 -22.20 0.90 1.48
N ALA A 76 -21.55 -0.22 1.14
CA ALA A 76 -20.10 -0.22 0.90
C ALA A 76 -19.71 0.75 -0.23
N PRO A 77 -20.40 0.79 -1.39
CA PRO A 77 -20.06 1.74 -2.46
C PRO A 77 -20.13 3.21 -2.00
N LEU A 78 -21.13 3.56 -1.18
CA LEU A 78 -21.30 4.92 -0.65
C LEU A 78 -20.19 5.31 0.32
N ILE A 79 -19.79 4.39 1.21
CA ILE A 79 -18.69 4.62 2.14
C ILE A 79 -17.34 4.71 1.38
N HIS A 80 -17.15 3.89 0.35
CA HIS A 80 -15.98 3.99 -0.54
C HIS A 80 -15.90 5.35 -1.26
N GLN A 81 -17.03 5.87 -1.75
CA GLN A 81 -17.10 7.21 -2.35
C GLN A 81 -16.72 8.28 -1.32
N GLU A 82 -17.28 8.22 -0.12
CA GLU A 82 -16.94 9.15 0.96
C GLU A 82 -15.44 9.15 1.28
N ILE A 83 -14.85 7.96 1.48
CA ILE A 83 -13.41 7.80 1.74
C ILE A 83 -12.59 8.42 0.60
N THR A 84 -12.98 8.18 -0.65
CA THR A 84 -12.26 8.70 -1.81
C THR A 84 -12.32 10.24 -1.89
N ILE A 85 -13.49 10.83 -1.64
CA ILE A 85 -13.68 12.29 -1.61
C ILE A 85 -12.82 12.92 -0.50
N ARG A 86 -12.82 12.33 0.71
CA ARG A 86 -11.99 12.81 1.83
C ARG A 86 -10.50 12.77 1.48
N LEU A 87 -10.05 11.69 0.85
CA LEU A 87 -8.65 11.58 0.42
C LEU A 87 -8.29 12.58 -0.70
N LEU A 88 -9.20 12.84 -1.64
CA LEU A 88 -9.02 13.82 -2.72
C LEU A 88 -9.00 15.27 -2.23
N THR A 89 -9.78 15.58 -1.19
CA THR A 89 -9.90 16.93 -0.62
C THR A 89 -8.90 17.19 0.51
N GLY A 90 -8.38 16.14 1.14
CA GLY A 90 -7.37 16.20 2.18
C GLY A 90 -5.92 16.28 1.67
N PRO A 91 -4.95 16.07 2.57
CA PRO A 91 -3.50 16.17 2.28
C PRO A 91 -3.02 15.22 1.17
N HIS A 92 -3.68 14.07 0.99
CA HIS A 92 -3.39 13.11 -0.06
C HIS A 92 -3.88 13.55 -1.46
N GLY A 93 -4.67 14.61 -1.54
CA GLY A 93 -5.37 15.04 -2.75
C GLY A 93 -4.47 15.28 -3.95
N PRO A 94 -3.40 16.08 -3.84
CA PRO A 94 -2.48 16.30 -4.96
C PRO A 94 -1.87 15.00 -5.49
N HIS A 95 -1.44 14.11 -4.58
CA HIS A 95 -0.86 12.80 -4.93
C HIS A 95 -1.85 11.93 -5.70
N LEU A 96 -3.08 11.79 -5.19
CA LEU A 96 -4.11 11.00 -5.86
C LEU A 96 -4.49 11.57 -7.22
N ARG A 97 -4.64 12.90 -7.36
CA ARG A 97 -4.93 13.53 -8.66
C ARG A 97 -3.82 13.24 -9.67
N HIS A 98 -2.55 13.38 -9.28
CA HIS A 98 -1.42 13.10 -10.16
C HIS A 98 -1.37 11.64 -10.66
N LEU A 99 -1.73 10.67 -9.83
CA LEU A 99 -1.81 9.25 -10.23
C LEU A 99 -2.93 8.99 -11.25
N VAL A 100 -3.93 9.85 -11.26
CA VAL A 100 -5.23 9.59 -11.88
C VAL A 100 -5.42 10.39 -13.17
N ILE A 101 -4.60 11.41 -13.46
CA ILE A 101 -4.59 12.12 -14.76
C ILE A 101 -4.42 11.11 -15.91
N ALA A 102 -5.43 11.04 -16.79
CA ALA A 102 -5.44 10.17 -17.96
C ALA A 102 -4.25 10.49 -18.89
N GLY A 103 -3.48 9.46 -19.25
CA GLY A 103 -2.29 9.63 -20.09
C GLY A 103 -1.06 10.20 -19.37
N SER A 104 -1.12 10.42 -18.06
CA SER A 104 0.07 10.77 -17.28
C SER A 104 1.10 9.62 -17.31
N PRO A 105 2.40 9.94 -17.14
CA PRO A 105 3.42 8.91 -16.95
C PRO A 105 3.06 7.94 -15.81
N GLY A 106 2.41 8.42 -14.74
CA GLY A 106 1.95 7.58 -13.62
C GLY A 106 0.95 6.51 -14.05
N GLN A 107 -0.05 6.86 -14.85
CA GLN A 107 -1.02 5.89 -15.38
C GLN A 107 -0.38 4.89 -16.36
N GLN A 108 0.52 5.36 -17.24
CA GLN A 108 1.23 4.47 -18.18
C GLN A 108 2.08 3.44 -17.43
N ILE A 109 2.81 3.87 -16.39
CA ILE A 109 3.54 2.95 -15.51
C ILE A 109 2.58 2.02 -14.74
N ALA A 110 1.44 2.51 -14.24
CA ALA A 110 0.47 1.67 -13.53
C ALA A 110 -0.06 0.52 -14.40
N LYS A 111 -0.30 0.77 -15.71
CA LYS A 111 -0.66 -0.28 -16.67
C LYS A 111 0.45 -1.32 -16.82
N VAL A 112 1.71 -0.88 -16.92
CA VAL A 112 2.86 -1.79 -16.99
C VAL A 112 3.01 -2.61 -15.70
N VAL A 113 2.80 -2.00 -14.53
CA VAL A 113 2.81 -2.70 -13.24
C VAL A 113 1.70 -3.75 -13.16
N ALA A 114 0.49 -3.42 -13.63
CA ALA A 114 -0.61 -4.38 -13.69
C ALA A 114 -0.28 -5.55 -14.62
N TRP A 115 0.32 -5.28 -15.78
CA TRP A 115 0.78 -6.31 -16.70
C TRP A 115 1.87 -7.19 -16.08
N LEU A 116 2.86 -6.60 -15.40
CA LEU A 116 3.92 -7.31 -14.68
C LEU A 116 3.37 -8.26 -13.62
N LYS A 117 2.32 -7.86 -12.88
CA LYS A 117 1.66 -8.72 -11.90
C LYS A 117 0.98 -9.95 -12.50
N GLN A 118 0.63 -9.92 -13.79
CA GLN A 118 0.03 -11.06 -14.49
C GLN A 118 1.07 -11.92 -15.21
N HIS A 119 2.22 -11.34 -15.57
CA HIS A 119 3.25 -11.98 -16.42
C HIS A 119 4.61 -12.10 -15.71
N PHE A 120 4.64 -12.04 -14.37
CA PHE A 120 5.89 -12.00 -13.60
C PHE A 120 6.77 -13.23 -13.83
N ALA A 121 6.22 -14.40 -14.16
CA ALA A 121 6.97 -15.63 -14.38
C ALA A 121 7.75 -15.63 -15.72
N GLN A 122 7.36 -14.78 -16.67
CA GLN A 122 7.99 -14.71 -18.00
C GLN A 122 9.29 -13.91 -17.94
N PRO A 123 10.32 -14.22 -18.76
CA PRO A 123 11.51 -13.38 -18.86
C PRO A 123 11.15 -11.97 -19.34
N LEU A 124 11.70 -10.94 -18.71
CA LEU A 124 11.56 -9.56 -19.20
C LEU A 124 12.58 -9.28 -20.30
N GLN A 125 12.11 -8.88 -21.47
CA GLN A 125 12.96 -8.18 -22.44
C GLN A 125 12.94 -6.69 -22.10
N GLY A 126 14.13 -6.07 -22.06
CA GLY A 126 14.34 -4.76 -21.45
C GLY A 126 13.58 -3.61 -22.10
N ASP A 127 13.30 -3.71 -23.40
CA ASP A 127 12.67 -2.65 -24.19
C ASP A 127 11.15 -2.81 -24.28
N ASP A 128 10.62 -4.04 -24.16
CA ASP A 128 9.18 -4.34 -24.23
C ASP A 128 8.33 -3.55 -23.21
N LEU A 129 8.87 -3.29 -22.01
CA LEU A 129 8.13 -2.56 -20.98
C LEU A 129 8.06 -1.06 -21.27
N ALA A 130 9.10 -0.50 -21.87
CA ALA A 130 9.13 0.90 -22.25
C ALA A 130 8.16 1.16 -23.41
N ASP A 131 8.13 0.25 -24.39
CA ASP A 131 7.20 0.29 -25.51
C ASP A 131 5.74 0.17 -25.05
N ARG A 132 5.46 -0.74 -24.11
CA ARG A 132 4.12 -0.85 -23.47
C ARG A 132 3.69 0.41 -22.72
N ALA A 133 4.65 1.20 -22.23
CA ALA A 133 4.38 2.49 -21.60
C ALA A 133 4.31 3.65 -22.62
N HIS A 134 4.62 3.41 -23.90
CA HIS A 134 4.84 4.44 -24.91
C HIS A 134 5.89 5.48 -24.49
N MET A 135 6.99 5.01 -23.91
CA MET A 135 8.09 5.84 -23.41
C MET A 135 9.43 5.38 -23.97
N SER A 136 10.40 6.30 -24.04
CA SER A 136 11.80 5.91 -24.23
C SER A 136 12.30 5.10 -23.01
N PRO A 137 13.30 4.22 -23.18
CA PRO A 137 13.80 3.39 -22.08
C PRO A 137 14.32 4.18 -20.87
N SER A 138 14.93 5.35 -21.08
CA SER A 138 15.42 6.22 -20.00
C SER A 138 14.27 6.81 -19.19
N THR A 139 13.30 7.41 -19.88
CA THR A 139 12.09 8.01 -19.28
C THR A 139 11.27 6.97 -18.53
N PHE A 140 11.09 5.79 -19.13
CA PHE A 140 10.42 4.66 -18.48
C PHE A 140 11.10 4.27 -17.17
N ARG A 141 12.43 4.03 -17.16
CA ARG A 141 13.15 3.64 -15.95
C ARG A 141 13.04 4.69 -14.83
N GLN A 142 13.11 5.97 -15.20
CA GLN A 142 12.97 7.07 -14.24
C GLN A 142 11.57 7.09 -13.62
N HIS A 143 10.51 7.09 -14.43
CA HIS A 143 9.14 7.11 -13.93
C HIS A 143 8.77 5.83 -13.19
N PHE A 144 9.22 4.67 -13.67
CA PHE A 144 8.98 3.40 -13.00
C PHE A 144 9.60 3.39 -11.60
N ARG A 145 10.85 3.84 -11.45
CA ARG A 145 11.50 3.91 -10.14
C ARG A 145 10.89 4.97 -9.24
N ALA A 146 10.47 6.11 -9.78
CA ALA A 146 9.72 7.11 -9.02
C ALA A 146 8.38 6.56 -8.50
N LEU A 147 7.71 5.70 -9.28
CA LEU A 147 6.41 5.12 -8.89
C LEU A 147 6.51 3.85 -8.02
N THR A 148 7.55 3.04 -8.18
CA THR A 148 7.64 1.74 -7.48
C THR A 148 8.75 1.70 -6.43
N GLY A 149 9.60 2.73 -6.37
CA GLY A 149 10.79 2.78 -5.53
C GLY A 149 11.98 1.94 -6.04
N VAL A 150 11.74 1.02 -6.98
CA VAL A 150 12.74 0.05 -7.47
C VAL A 150 12.79 0.01 -9.01
N SER A 151 13.79 -0.68 -9.57
CA SER A 151 13.85 -0.90 -11.02
C SER A 151 12.83 -1.97 -11.47
N PRO A 152 12.41 -1.98 -12.76
CA PRO A 152 11.48 -2.98 -13.29
C PRO A 152 11.91 -4.43 -13.04
N LEU A 153 13.19 -4.75 -13.25
CA LEU A 153 13.74 -6.08 -12.99
C LEU A 153 13.69 -6.44 -11.50
N GLN A 154 14.01 -5.49 -10.62
CA GLN A 154 13.96 -5.74 -9.18
C GLN A 154 12.52 -5.90 -8.69
N TYR A 155 11.56 -5.17 -9.28
CA TYR A 155 10.14 -5.32 -9.02
C TYR A 155 9.63 -6.70 -9.41
N GLN A 156 9.98 -7.19 -10.62
CA GLN A 156 9.61 -8.54 -11.05
C GLN A 156 10.17 -9.61 -10.11
N LYS A 157 11.44 -9.50 -9.68
CA LYS A 157 12.02 -10.42 -8.70
C LYS A 157 11.24 -10.42 -7.39
N GLN A 158 10.85 -9.24 -6.89
CA GLN A 158 10.01 -9.15 -5.69
C GLN A 158 8.65 -9.83 -5.89
N LEU A 159 7.99 -9.64 -7.03
CA LEU A 159 6.73 -10.33 -7.35
C LEU A 159 6.90 -11.85 -7.34
N ARG A 160 7.92 -12.37 -8.03
CA ARG A 160 8.22 -13.82 -8.07
C ARG A 160 8.43 -14.40 -6.67
N LEU A 161 9.22 -13.72 -5.85
CA LEU A 161 9.54 -14.17 -4.49
C LEU A 161 8.32 -14.09 -3.56
N GLN A 162 7.48 -13.05 -3.71
CA GLN A 162 6.22 -12.92 -2.97
C GLN A 162 5.22 -14.03 -3.35
N GLU A 163 5.09 -14.31 -4.64
CA GLU A 163 4.19 -15.38 -5.11
C GLU A 163 4.68 -16.76 -4.65
N ALA A 164 5.98 -17.03 -4.75
CA ALA A 164 6.54 -18.27 -4.25
C ALA A 164 6.25 -18.46 -2.74
N ARG A 165 6.33 -17.37 -1.97
CA ARG A 165 5.97 -17.39 -0.55
C ARG A 165 4.49 -17.73 -0.34
N GLN A 166 3.59 -17.19 -1.16
CA GLN A 166 2.16 -17.52 -1.11
C GLN A 166 1.89 -18.98 -1.46
N LEU A 167 2.50 -19.51 -2.53
CA LEU A 167 2.38 -20.92 -2.92
C LEU A 167 2.85 -21.86 -1.80
N MET A 168 4.01 -21.57 -1.19
CA MET A 168 4.50 -22.36 -0.06
C MET A 168 3.59 -22.27 1.17
N LEU A 169 2.97 -21.11 1.42
CA LEU A 169 2.07 -20.93 2.57
C LEU A 169 0.73 -21.64 2.37
N ASN A 170 0.11 -21.46 1.21
CA ASN A 170 -1.29 -21.81 0.96
C ASN A 170 -1.43 -23.21 0.35
N GLU A 171 -0.47 -23.63 -0.48
CA GLU A 171 -0.56 -24.89 -1.25
C GLU A 171 0.39 -25.98 -0.74
N ASN A 172 1.12 -25.73 0.35
CA ASN A 172 2.15 -26.64 0.89
C ASN A 172 3.25 -27.03 -0.12
N LEU A 173 3.46 -26.22 -1.15
CA LEU A 173 4.53 -26.42 -2.11
C LEU A 173 5.89 -26.31 -1.43
N ASP A 174 6.87 -27.12 -1.84
CA ASP A 174 8.23 -26.99 -1.36
C ASP A 174 8.97 -25.83 -2.06
N ALA A 175 10.13 -25.45 -1.53
CA ALA A 175 10.88 -24.31 -2.07
C ALA A 175 11.36 -24.54 -3.51
N GLY A 176 11.64 -25.79 -3.88
CA GLY A 176 12.06 -26.18 -5.23
C GLY A 176 10.93 -26.03 -6.23
N GLY A 177 9.77 -26.64 -5.94
CA GLY A 177 8.56 -26.51 -6.75
C GLY A 177 8.11 -25.07 -6.87
N ALA A 178 8.11 -24.31 -5.77
CA ALA A 178 7.74 -22.89 -5.80
C ALA A 178 8.68 -22.06 -6.69
N ALA A 179 9.99 -22.31 -6.62
CA ALA A 179 10.97 -21.62 -7.47
C ALA A 179 10.70 -21.85 -8.96
N VAL A 180 10.44 -23.10 -9.36
CA VAL A 180 10.11 -23.44 -10.75
C VAL A 180 8.80 -22.77 -11.19
N SER A 181 7.76 -22.83 -10.37
CA SER A 181 6.44 -22.23 -10.66
C SER A 181 6.50 -20.72 -10.90
N VAL A 182 7.42 -20.01 -10.25
CA VAL A 182 7.59 -18.56 -10.43
C VAL A 182 8.68 -18.18 -11.44
N GLY A 183 9.24 -19.15 -12.17
CA GLY A 183 10.15 -18.93 -13.29
C GLY A 183 11.63 -18.75 -12.90
N TYR A 184 12.09 -19.33 -11.78
CA TYR A 184 13.52 -19.48 -11.50
C TYR A 184 14.07 -20.77 -12.12
N GLU A 185 15.22 -20.68 -12.76
CA GLU A 185 15.95 -21.83 -13.33
C GLU A 185 16.78 -22.58 -12.26
N SER A 186 17.11 -21.92 -11.16
CA SER A 186 17.96 -22.47 -10.10
C SER A 186 17.38 -22.24 -8.71
N ALA A 187 17.12 -23.34 -7.98
CA ALA A 187 16.69 -23.31 -6.59
C ALA A 187 17.72 -22.62 -5.66
N SER A 188 19.01 -22.74 -5.97
CA SER A 188 20.09 -22.07 -5.23
C SER A 188 20.10 -20.56 -5.46
N GLN A 189 19.77 -20.10 -6.68
CA GLN A 189 19.58 -18.67 -6.95
C GLN A 189 18.35 -18.14 -6.21
N PHE A 190 17.22 -18.84 -6.33
CA PHE A 190 15.97 -18.51 -5.64
C PHE A 190 16.18 -18.37 -4.13
N SER A 191 16.79 -19.36 -3.49
CA SER A 191 16.98 -19.36 -2.03
C SER A 191 17.83 -18.19 -1.52
N ARG A 192 18.87 -17.81 -2.29
CA ARG A 192 19.72 -16.64 -1.97
C ARG A 192 18.94 -15.34 -2.12
N GLU A 193 18.22 -15.16 -3.22
CA GLU A 193 17.41 -13.95 -3.45
C GLU A 193 16.24 -13.83 -2.46
N TYR A 194 15.59 -14.96 -2.14
CA TYR A 194 14.54 -15.04 -1.14
C TYR A 194 15.06 -14.61 0.24
N SER A 195 16.17 -15.18 0.69
CA SER A 195 16.75 -14.88 2.01
C SER A 195 17.16 -13.41 2.11
N ARG A 196 17.66 -12.83 1.01
CA ARG A 196 18.00 -11.40 0.94
C ARG A 196 16.76 -10.50 1.06
N LEU A 197 15.62 -10.92 0.52
CA LEU A 197 14.38 -10.12 0.56
C LEU A 197 13.60 -10.28 1.88
N PHE A 198 13.47 -11.51 2.39
CA PHE A 198 12.63 -11.82 3.55
C PHE A 198 13.42 -12.00 4.86
N GLY A 199 14.75 -11.98 4.80
CA GLY A 199 15.63 -12.10 5.97
C GLY A 199 15.82 -13.53 6.50
N ALA A 200 15.18 -14.53 5.88
CA ALA A 200 15.29 -15.93 6.27
C ALA A 200 15.12 -16.86 5.06
N PRO A 201 15.66 -18.10 5.12
CA PRO A 201 15.46 -19.09 4.08
C PRO A 201 13.98 -19.50 3.92
N PRO A 202 13.55 -19.92 2.70
CA PRO A 202 12.15 -20.21 2.38
C PRO A 202 11.41 -21.08 3.40
N GLN A 203 11.94 -22.26 3.71
CA GLN A 203 11.30 -23.21 4.64
C GLN A 203 11.16 -22.62 6.05
N ARG A 204 12.23 -22.03 6.59
CA ARG A 204 12.23 -21.45 7.94
C ARG A 204 11.25 -20.29 8.07
N ASP A 205 11.14 -19.46 7.03
CA ASP A 205 10.21 -18.35 7.02
C ASP A 205 8.75 -18.81 6.95
N VAL A 206 8.43 -19.76 6.07
CA VAL A 206 7.07 -20.33 5.94
C VAL A 206 6.63 -21.02 7.23
N THR A 207 7.50 -21.82 7.86
CA THR A 207 7.21 -22.44 9.16
C THR A 207 6.92 -21.39 10.22
N ARG A 208 7.73 -20.33 10.29
CA ARG A 208 7.52 -19.23 11.25
C ARG A 208 6.18 -18.53 11.02
N MET A 209 5.79 -18.29 9.78
CA MET A 209 4.53 -17.62 9.44
C MET A 209 3.30 -18.48 9.75
N ARG A 210 3.37 -19.80 9.55
CA ARG A 210 2.28 -20.72 9.91
C ARG A 210 2.04 -20.79 11.42
N LEU A 211 3.10 -20.60 12.20
CA LEU A 211 3.04 -20.57 13.67
C LEU A 211 2.64 -19.19 14.21
N ALA A 212 2.65 -18.14 13.38
CA ALA A 212 2.21 -16.81 13.80
C ALA A 212 0.67 -16.77 13.90
N PRO A 213 0.09 -16.32 15.02
CA PRO A 213 -1.36 -16.22 15.16
C PRO A 213 -1.92 -15.22 14.14
N VAL A 214 -2.65 -15.69 13.15
CA VAL A 214 -3.46 -14.85 12.27
C VAL A 214 -4.61 -14.28 13.10
N ALA A 215 -4.61 -12.96 13.31
CA ALA A 215 -5.70 -12.28 14.01
C ALA A 215 -7.03 -12.58 13.30
N ARG A 216 -8.01 -13.11 14.03
CA ARG A 216 -9.33 -13.40 13.47
C ARG A 216 -10.09 -12.08 13.27
N PRO A 217 -11.07 -12.00 12.36
CA PRO A 217 -11.89 -10.81 12.18
C PRO A 217 -12.51 -10.26 13.48
N ALA A 218 -12.83 -11.14 14.44
CA ALA A 218 -13.31 -10.75 15.77
C ALA A 218 -12.28 -9.97 16.62
N ASP A 219 -10.98 -10.19 16.38
CA ASP A 219 -9.88 -9.50 17.07
C ASP A 219 -9.66 -8.07 16.53
N LEU A 220 -10.15 -7.78 15.32
CA LEU A 220 -10.11 -6.45 14.69
C LEU A 220 -10.80 -5.41 15.59
N ARG A 221 -11.96 -5.77 16.13
CA ARG A 221 -12.85 -4.89 16.89
C ARG A 221 -12.22 -4.41 18.20
N ARG A 222 -11.58 -5.33 18.94
CA ARG A 222 -10.93 -5.03 20.23
C ARG A 222 -9.74 -4.09 20.07
N THR A 223 -9.09 -4.11 18.90
CA THR A 223 -7.93 -3.27 18.61
C THR A 223 -8.37 -1.86 18.23
N ILE A 224 -9.39 -1.73 17.38
CA ILE A 224 -9.96 -0.43 16.98
C ILE A 224 -10.56 0.31 18.18
N ALA A 225 -11.36 -0.38 19.02
CA ALA A 225 -11.97 0.22 20.21
C ALA A 225 -10.95 0.73 21.25
N ARG A 226 -9.79 0.08 21.39
CA ARG A 226 -8.70 0.53 22.27
C ARG A 226 -7.86 1.67 21.70
N SER A 227 -7.95 1.91 20.40
CA SER A 227 -7.27 3.02 19.72
C SER A 227 -8.11 4.30 19.82
N THR A 228 -9.41 4.21 19.54
CA THR A 228 -10.34 5.35 19.61
C THR A 228 -10.52 5.89 21.04
N ALA A 229 -10.50 5.01 22.05
CA ALA A 229 -10.56 5.41 23.46
C ALA A 229 -9.30 6.13 23.98
N ARG A 230 -8.17 6.09 23.25
CA ARG A 230 -6.93 6.79 23.63
C ARG A 230 -6.74 8.13 22.93
N GLY A 231 -7.60 8.49 21.97
CA GLY A 231 -7.54 9.74 21.20
C GLY A 231 -8.41 10.88 21.74
N THR A 232 -9.23 10.66 22.77
CA THR A 232 -10.12 11.68 23.35
C THR A 232 -9.62 12.15 24.72
N GLY A 233 -8.52 12.88 24.73
CA GLY A 233 -8.11 13.73 25.85
C GLY A 233 -8.30 15.22 25.46
N PRO A 234 -8.87 16.08 26.32
CA PRO A 234 -9.15 17.47 25.96
C PRO A 234 -7.83 18.26 25.95
N SER A 235 -7.41 18.77 24.79
CA SER A 235 -6.36 19.79 24.77
C SER A 235 -6.95 21.12 25.22
N HIS A 236 -6.65 21.45 26.48
CA HIS A 236 -7.06 22.66 27.17
C HIS A 236 -6.54 23.93 26.50
N ARG A 237 -7.38 24.97 26.59
CA ARG A 237 -7.10 26.39 26.34
C ARG A 237 -5.77 26.92 26.91
N SER A 238 -5.25 27.90 26.17
CA SER A 238 -4.68 29.18 26.64
C SER A 238 -3.27 29.20 27.24
N THR A 239 -2.35 29.88 26.54
CA THR A 239 -1.57 30.96 27.18
C THR A 239 -1.18 32.02 26.15
N ARG A 240 -1.75 33.23 26.29
CA ARG A 240 -1.17 34.48 25.76
C ARG A 240 0.13 34.77 26.52
N PRO A 241 1.17 35.37 25.91
CA PRO A 241 2.11 36.19 26.65
C PRO A 241 1.67 37.66 26.58
N SER A 242 1.32 38.20 27.74
CA SER A 242 1.43 39.63 28.02
C SER A 242 2.91 39.96 28.19
N ILE A 243 3.43 40.96 27.46
CA ILE A 243 4.69 41.62 27.81
C ILE A 243 4.43 43.12 27.78
N VAL A 244 4.59 43.75 28.95
CA VAL A 244 4.68 45.20 29.15
C VAL A 244 5.98 45.47 29.90
N SER A 245 6.71 46.45 29.36
CA SER A 245 7.71 47.35 29.97
C SER A 245 9.09 46.82 30.40
N ARG A 246 10.13 47.35 29.75
CA ARG A 246 10.81 48.56 30.20
C ARG A 246 11.23 49.42 29.00
#